data_AF-A0A7W0ZLU0-F1
#
_entry.id   AF-A0A7W0ZLU0-F1
#
_cell.length_a   1.000
_cell.length_b   1.000
_cell.length_c   1.000
_cell.angle_alpha   90.00
_cell.angle_beta   90.00
_cell.angle_gamma   90.00
#
_symmetry.space_group_name_H-M   'P 1'
#
loop_
_entity.id
_entity.type
_entity.pdbx_description
1 polymer ?
#
loop_
_entity_poly.entity_id
_entity_poly.type
_entity_poly.pdbx_seq_one_letter_code
_entity_poly.pdbx_strand_id
1 'polypeptide(L)'
;MASSTGNTGTQDTHYNLVSILYHALQGAETYDQYIQDAEQAGNQELAQFFREVQQQNKQRADKAKQLLAGELGGGQSQSASR
;
A
#
# COMPACT_ATOMS: atom_id res chain seq x y z
N MET A 1 13.53 -28.35 25.68
CA MET A 1 13.91 -27.31 24.72
C MET A 1 12.98 -27.42 23.52
N ALA A 2 11.86 -26.70 23.54
CA ALA A 2 10.91 -26.70 22.43
C ALA A 2 11.46 -25.76 21.35
N SER A 3 11.97 -26.34 20.27
CA SER A 3 12.30 -25.59 19.06
C SER A 3 11.00 -25.10 18.44
N SER A 4 10.60 -23.87 18.74
CA SER A 4 9.59 -23.15 17.97
C SER A 4 10.21 -22.77 16.63
N THR A 5 10.34 -23.75 15.74
CA THR A 5 10.50 -23.48 14.31
C THR A 5 9.17 -22.92 13.82
N GLY A 6 8.97 -21.62 14.03
CA GLY A 6 7.99 -20.81 13.31
C GLY A 6 8.43 -20.69 11.86
N ASN A 7 8.38 -21.80 11.13
CA ASN A 7 8.60 -21.87 9.70
C ASN A 7 7.30 -21.49 8.98
N THR A 8 6.89 -20.23 9.07
CA THR A 8 5.84 -19.65 8.22
C THR A 8 6.52 -18.91 7.07
N GLY A 9 7.19 -19.65 6.18
CA GLY A 9 8.02 -19.11 5.08
C GLY A 9 7.33 -18.11 4.15
N THR A 10 6.03 -17.85 4.34
CA THR A 10 5.34 -16.66 3.87
C THR A 10 5.11 -15.73 5.08
N GLN A 11 6.04 -14.81 5.39
CA GLN A 11 5.63 -13.60 6.13
C GLN A 11 4.47 -13.00 5.34
N ASP A 12 3.29 -12.88 5.95
CA ASP A 12 2.01 -12.72 5.26
C ASP A 12 2.04 -11.58 4.22
N THR A 13 2.43 -11.94 3.00
CA THR A 13 2.73 -10.99 1.93
C THR A 13 1.44 -10.37 1.42
N HIS A 14 0.34 -11.13 1.48
CA HIS A 14 -0.99 -10.63 1.23
C HIS A 14 -1.39 -9.58 2.27
N TYR A 15 -1.24 -9.88 3.56
CA TYR A 15 -1.50 -8.92 4.63
C TYR A 15 -0.65 -7.66 4.48
N ASN A 16 0.63 -7.81 4.17
CA ASN A 16 1.54 -6.68 3.97
C ASN A 16 1.10 -5.81 2.78
N LEU A 17 0.74 -6.42 1.65
CA LEU A 17 0.27 -5.70 0.46
C LEU A 17 -1.10 -5.06 0.66
N VAL A 18 -2.02 -5.72 1.36
CA VAL A 18 -3.31 -5.16 1.76
C VAL A 18 -3.11 -3.97 2.69
N SER A 19 -2.19 -4.07 3.65
CA SER A 19 -1.84 -2.98 4.57
C SER A 19 -1.28 -1.77 3.81
N ILE A 20 -0.37 -1.99 2.86
CA ILE A 20 0.16 -0.92 2.00
C ILE A 20 -0.96 -0.28 1.18
N LEU A 21 -1.82 -1.09 0.54
CA LEU A 21 -2.95 -0.61 -0.24
C LEU A 21 -3.88 0.27 0.61
N TYR A 22 -4.25 -0.23 1.79
CA TYR A 22 -5.13 0.49 2.72
C TYR A 22 -4.55 1.85 3.11
N HIS A 23 -3.30 1.90 3.60
CA HIS A 23 -2.69 3.15 4.05
C HIS A 23 -2.44 4.14 2.91
N ALA A 24 -2.12 3.66 1.71
CA ALA A 24 -1.96 4.52 0.55
C ALA A 24 -3.30 5.18 0.16
N LEU A 25 -4.40 4.43 0.14
CA LEU A 25 -5.73 4.98 -0.15
C LEU A 25 -6.20 5.94 0.93
N GLN A 26 -6.08 5.57 2.21
CA GLN A 26 -6.44 6.42 3.34
C GLN A 26 -5.65 7.74 3.34
N GLY A 27 -4.34 7.68 3.03
CA GLY A 27 -3.52 8.87 2.89
C GLY A 27 -3.97 9.75 1.73
N ALA A 28 -4.25 9.16 0.56
CA ALA A 28 -4.72 9.90 -0.60
C ALA A 28 -6.07 10.62 -0.36
N GLU A 29 -7.00 9.99 0.35
CA GLU A 29 -8.27 10.59 0.78
C GLU A 29 -8.02 11.75 1.77
N THR A 30 -7.15 11.53 2.76
CA THR A 30 -6.84 12.57 3.77
C THR A 30 -6.23 13.82 3.14
N TYR A 31 -5.40 13.67 2.11
CA TYR A 31 -4.71 14.81 1.50
C TYR A 31 -5.64 15.73 0.70
N ASP A 32 -6.85 15.30 0.30
CA ASP A 32 -7.81 16.21 -0.34
C ASP A 32 -8.17 17.37 0.59
N GLN A 33 -8.34 17.11 1.89
CA GLN A 33 -8.56 18.16 2.89
C GLN A 33 -7.35 19.08 3.03
N TYR A 34 -6.13 18.52 3.07
CA TYR A 34 -4.92 19.31 3.22
C TYR A 34 -4.66 20.22 2.02
N ILE A 35 -4.98 19.75 0.81
CA ILE A 35 -4.92 20.54 -0.42
C ILE A 35 -5.90 21.73 -0.30
N GLN A 36 -7.15 21.47 0.10
CA GLN A 36 -8.16 22.52 0.27
C GLN A 36 -7.74 23.56 1.31
N ASP A 37 -7.21 23.13 2.45
CA ASP A 37 -6.76 24.03 3.51
C ASP A 37 -5.58 24.91 3.04
N ALA A 38 -4.62 24.33 2.31
CA ALA A 38 -3.50 25.07 1.74
C ALA A 38 -3.94 26.08 0.67
N GLU A 39 -4.91 25.72 -0.18
CA GLU A 39 -5.49 26.62 -1.18
C GLU A 39 -6.23 27.79 -0.53
N GLN A 40 -7.04 27.52 0.50
CA GLN A 40 -7.75 28.55 1.27
C GLN A 40 -6.79 29.50 2.00
N ALA A 41 -5.66 28.98 2.47
CA ALA A 41 -4.59 29.78 3.07
C ALA A 41 -3.73 30.55 2.04
N GLY A 42 -3.98 30.36 0.73
CA GLY A 42 -3.19 30.97 -0.34
C GLY A 42 -1.78 30.38 -0.51
N ASN A 43 -1.47 29.25 0.13
CA ASN A 43 -0.16 28.61 0.08
C ASN A 43 -0.09 27.59 -1.07
N GLN A 44 0.20 28.09 -2.27
CA GLN A 44 0.22 27.29 -3.50
C GLN A 44 1.35 26.25 -3.53
N GLU A 45 2.51 26.55 -2.94
CA GLU A 45 3.62 25.60 -2.84
C GLU A 45 3.23 24.39 -1.99
N LEU A 46 2.57 24.64 -0.86
CA LEU A 46 2.11 23.57 0.03
C LEU A 46 0.98 22.75 -0.61
N ALA A 47 0.05 23.40 -1.31
CA ALA A 47 -1.01 22.70 -2.04
C ALA A 47 -0.42 21.79 -3.14
N GLN A 48 0.58 22.27 -3.88
CA GLN A 48 1.27 21.50 -4.91
C GLN A 48 2.00 20.29 -4.30
N PHE A 49 2.71 20.47 -3.19
CA PHE A 49 3.35 19.37 -2.48
C PHE A 49 2.31 18.30 -2.07
N PHE A 50 1.18 18.68 -1.50
CA PHE A 50 0.15 17.70 -1.11
C PHE A 50 -0.46 16.96 -2.31
N ARG A 51 -0.66 17.64 -3.45
CA ARG A 51 -1.08 17.00 -4.70
C ARG A 51 -0.08 15.95 -5.18
N GLU A 52 1.22 16.24 -5.08
CA GLU A 52 2.27 15.29 -5.44
C GLU A 52 2.27 14.06 -4.53
N VAL A 53 2.20 14.25 -3.20
CA VAL A 53 2.15 13.13 -2.25
C VAL A 53 0.88 12.30 -2.46
N GLN A 54 -0.27 12.94 -2.76
CA GLN A 54 -1.51 12.24 -3.10
C GLN A 54 -1.35 11.36 -4.34
N GLN A 55 -0.73 11.90 -5.40
CA GLN A 55 -0.50 11.15 -6.62
C GLN A 55 0.44 9.95 -6.39
N GLN A 56 1.48 10.11 -5.59
CA GLN A 56 2.39 9.02 -5.23
C GLN A 56 1.64 7.91 -4.47
N ASN A 57 0.74 8.26 -3.56
CA ASN A 57 -0.07 7.28 -2.84
C ASN A 57 -1.05 6.54 -3.78
N LYS A 58 -1.70 7.24 -4.72
CA LYS A 58 -2.53 6.59 -5.76
C LYS A 58 -1.71 5.57 -6.57
N GLN A 59 -0.50 5.93 -6.99
CA GLN A 59 0.42 5.02 -7.71
C GLN A 59 0.83 3.81 -6.85
N ARG A 60 1.12 4.01 -5.57
CA ARG A 60 1.43 2.91 -4.63
C ARG A 60 0.24 1.96 -4.46
N ALA A 61 -0.97 2.50 -4.33
CA ALA A 61 -2.19 1.71 -4.23
C ALA A 61 -2.38 0.85 -5.48
N ASP A 62 -2.21 1.41 -6.68
CA ASP A 62 -2.34 0.66 -7.93
C ASP A 62 -1.27 -0.43 -8.07
N LYS A 63 -0.02 -0.14 -7.68
CA LYS A 63 1.04 -1.15 -7.66
C LYS A 63 0.74 -2.29 -6.68
N ALA A 64 0.25 -1.97 -5.49
CA ALA A 64 -0.13 -2.97 -4.49
C ALA A 64 -1.27 -3.87 -5.00
N LYS A 65 -2.28 -3.30 -5.66
CA LYS A 65 -3.36 -4.08 -6.31
C LYS A 65 -2.82 -5.03 -7.39
N GLN A 66 -1.90 -4.57 -8.24
CA GLN A 66 -1.28 -5.40 -9.27
C GLN A 66 -0.50 -6.57 -8.67
N LEU A 67 0.28 -6.32 -7.62
CA LEU A 67 1.03 -7.35 -6.91
C LEU A 67 0.09 -8.37 -6.23
N LEU A 68 -0.95 -7.90 -5.54
CA LEU A 68 -1.98 -8.77 -4.95
C LEU A 68 -2.64 -9.67 -5.98
N ALA A 69 -3.00 -9.12 -7.15
CA ALA A 69 -3.59 -9.90 -8.23
C ALA A 69 -2.63 -10.99 -8.76
N GLY A 70 -1.33 -10.67 -8.86
CA GLY A 70 -0.29 -11.63 -9.24
C GLY A 70 -0.12 -12.77 -8.23
N GLU A 71 -0.04 -12.44 -6.94
CA GLU A 71 0.10 -13.43 -5.87
C GLU A 71 -1.13 -14.34 -5.76
N LEU A 72 -2.35 -13.76 -5.87
CA LEU A 72 -3.60 -14.53 -5.83
C LEU A 72 -3.82 -15.38 -7.09
N GLY A 73 -3.34 -14.91 -8.26
CA GLY A 73 -3.39 -15.66 -9.51
C GLY A 73 -2.34 -16.78 -9.63
N GLY A 74 -1.26 -16.71 -8.85
CA GLY A 74 -0.15 -17.68 -8.85
C GLY A 74 -0.25 -18.79 -7.80
N GLY A 75 -1.27 -18.76 -6.93
CA GLY A 75 -1.39 -19.55 -5.70
C GLY A 75 -1.57 -21.08 -5.82
N GLN A 76 -1.31 -21.72 -6.97
CA GLN A 76 -1.38 -23.19 -7.13
C GLN A 76 -0.04 -23.89 -7.39
N SER A 77 1.09 -23.19 -7.51
CA SER A 77 2.35 -23.83 -7.95
C SER A 77 3.37 -24.16 -6.85
N GLN A 78 3.07 -23.93 -5.57
CA GLN A 78 4.00 -24.25 -4.46
C GLN A 78 3.35 -25.16 -3.41
N SER A 79 2.97 -26.37 -3.82
CA SER A 79 2.73 -27.50 -2.89
C SER A 79 3.16 -28.86 -3.45
N ALA A 80 3.85 -28.89 -4.59
CA ALA A 80 4.38 -30.11 -5.17
C ALA A 80 5.89 -30.00 -5.37
N SER A 81 6.64 -30.14 -4.28
CA SER A 81 7.99 -30.74 -4.21
C SER A 81 8.73 -30.23 -2.98
N ARG A 82 8.67 -30.99 -1.88
CA ARG A 82 9.81 -31.47 -1.08
C ARG A 82 9.35 -32.05 0.24
#